data_AF-A0A7X9ECW2-F1
#
_entry.id   AF-A0A7X9ECW2-F1
#
_cell.length_a   1.000
_cell.length_b   1.000
_cell.length_c   1.000
_cell.angle_alpha   90.00
_cell.angle_beta   90.00
_cell.angle_gamma   90.00
#
_symmetry.space_group_name_H-M   'P 1'
#
loop_
_entity.id
_entity.type
_entity.pdbx_description
1 polymer ?
#
loop_
_entity_poly.entity_id
_entity_poly.type
_entity_poly.pdbx_seq_one_letter_code
_entity_poly.pdbx_strand_id
1 'polypeptide(L)'
;TYKPKIKKQPLKQILEESIPCNLLSGLYHSHVDLYGNFIPQSCPGFSIPLKGLVHGADPDKYRIFNSLESIGIRGFVELAKKEYGYMPKTEYAGKCDLCYDIRNYLVLELGLDLPDLKPEGHYMYV
;
A
#
# COMPACT_ATOMS: atom_id res chain seq x y z
N THR A 1 14.43 8.56 7.61
CA THR A 1 13.76 7.30 8.06
C THR A 1 14.81 6.32 8.57
N TYR A 2 14.44 5.34 9.38
CA TYR A 2 15.39 4.31 9.89
C TYR A 2 15.74 3.22 8.86
N LYS A 3 15.17 3.26 7.65
CA LYS A 3 15.36 2.26 6.58
C LYS A 3 16.84 1.86 6.36
N PRO A 4 17.83 2.77 6.30
CA PRO A 4 19.24 2.40 6.10
C PRO A 4 19.85 1.61 7.26
N LYS A 5 19.20 1.62 8.44
CA LYS A 5 19.64 0.92 9.66
C LYS A 5 18.87 -0.38 9.90
N ILE A 6 17.81 -0.65 9.13
CA ILE A 6 17.03 -1.88 9.23
C ILE A 6 17.72 -2.97 8.42
N LYS A 7 17.88 -4.15 9.01
CA LYS A 7 18.37 -5.34 8.30
C LYS A 7 17.38 -5.69 7.19
N LYS A 8 17.87 -5.74 5.96
CA LYS A 8 17.04 -6.13 4.82
C LYS A 8 16.75 -7.63 4.83
N GLN A 9 15.60 -7.97 4.28
CA GLN A 9 15.09 -9.32 4.12
C GLN A 9 15.00 -9.65 2.63
N PRO A 10 15.34 -10.89 2.21
CA PRO A 10 15.15 -11.32 0.83
C PRO A 10 13.68 -11.25 0.43
N LEU A 11 13.41 -10.83 -0.81
CA LEU A 11 12.05 -10.75 -1.36
C LEU A 11 11.29 -12.07 -1.16
N LYS A 12 11.93 -13.21 -1.47
CA LYS A 12 11.34 -14.54 -1.32
C LYS A 12 10.77 -14.76 0.08
N GLN A 13 11.55 -14.42 1.11
CA GLN A 13 11.12 -14.56 2.50
C GLN A 13 9.89 -13.68 2.79
N ILE A 14 9.90 -12.42 2.35
CA ILE A 14 8.77 -11.49 2.54
C ILE A 14 7.48 -12.03 1.89
N LEU A 15 7.59 -12.66 0.72
CA LEU A 15 6.44 -13.22 0.00
C LEU A 15 5.92 -14.52 0.63
N GLU A 16 6.82 -15.36 1.15
CA GLU A 16 6.47 -16.60 1.87
C GLU A 16 5.77 -16.30 3.20
N GLU A 17 6.23 -15.28 3.93
CA GLU A 17 5.64 -14.81 5.19
C GLU A 17 4.43 -13.88 4.99
N SER A 18 3.97 -13.69 3.75
CA SER A 18 2.87 -12.76 3.44
C SER A 18 1.56 -13.24 4.06
N ILE A 19 0.95 -12.35 4.84
CA ILE A 19 -0.40 -12.46 5.39
C ILE A 19 -1.19 -11.18 5.08
N PRO A 20 -2.54 -11.23 5.11
CA PRO A 20 -3.42 -10.07 5.15
C PRO A 20 -2.85 -8.89 5.94
N CYS A 21 -2.91 -7.69 5.37
CA CYS A 21 -2.35 -6.50 6.00
C CYS A 21 -3.30 -5.94 7.07
N ASN A 22 -3.20 -6.45 8.29
CA ASN A 22 -4.02 -6.02 9.44
C ASN A 22 -3.85 -4.53 9.82
N LEU A 23 -2.85 -3.82 9.28
CA LEU A 23 -2.69 -2.38 9.47
C LEU A 23 -3.73 -1.56 8.69
N LEU A 24 -4.33 -2.13 7.65
CA LEU A 24 -5.34 -1.47 6.82
C LEU A 24 -6.72 -1.48 7.47
N SER A 25 -7.07 -2.57 8.15
CA SER A 25 -8.36 -2.81 8.80
C SER A 25 -8.30 -2.72 10.33
N GLY A 26 -7.23 -2.12 10.87
CA GLY A 26 -7.03 -2.00 12.30
C GLY A 26 -8.17 -1.23 12.99
N LEU A 27 -8.92 -1.90 13.86
CA LEU A 27 -10.05 -1.31 14.59
C LEU A 27 -9.63 -0.24 15.61
N TYR A 28 -8.35 -0.20 15.98
CA TYR A 28 -7.86 0.57 17.12
C TYR A 28 -7.24 1.92 16.77
N HIS A 29 -6.76 2.11 15.54
CA HIS A 29 -6.08 3.33 15.15
C HIS A 29 -6.26 3.63 13.67
N SER A 30 -6.90 4.74 13.36
CA SER A 30 -6.96 5.31 12.02
C SER A 30 -7.02 6.83 12.10
N HIS A 31 -6.78 7.49 10.98
CA HIS A 31 -6.91 8.94 10.86
C HIS A 31 -7.95 9.29 9.80
N VAL A 32 -8.51 10.48 9.93
CA VAL A 32 -9.33 11.12 8.90
C VAL A 32 -8.70 12.46 8.57
N ASP A 33 -8.43 12.72 7.30
CA ASP A 33 -7.87 14.00 6.86
C ASP A 33 -8.93 15.11 6.80
N LEU A 34 -8.50 16.34 6.52
CA LEU A 34 -9.40 17.51 6.42
C LEU A 34 -10.32 17.46 5.19
N TYR A 35 -10.11 16.51 4.27
CA TYR A 35 -10.95 16.28 3.10
C TYR A 35 -11.97 15.13 3.34
N GLY A 36 -11.94 14.51 4.51
CA GLY A 36 -12.83 13.41 4.86
C GLY A 36 -12.40 12.06 4.31
N ASN A 37 -11.12 11.88 3.98
CA ASN A 37 -10.56 10.57 3.63
C ASN A 37 -10.06 9.85 4.87
N PHE A 38 -10.38 8.57 4.96
CA PHE A 38 -9.80 7.62 5.88
C PHE A 38 -8.36 7.29 5.47
N ILE A 39 -7.47 7.33 6.45
CA ILE A 39 -6.06 6.95 6.32
C ILE A 39 -5.78 5.80 7.30
N PRO A 40 -5.37 4.61 6.80
CA PRO A 40 -5.09 3.45 7.63
C PRO A 40 -3.86 3.62 8.52
N GLN A 41 -3.77 2.79 9.57
CA GLN A 41 -2.67 2.83 10.54
C GLN A 41 -1.32 2.66 9.84
N SER A 42 -0.39 3.58 10.12
CA SER A 42 1.01 3.50 9.66
C SER A 42 1.18 3.40 8.13
N CYS A 43 0.14 3.74 7.36
CA CYS A 43 0.09 3.57 5.92
C CYS A 43 -0.32 4.87 5.21
N PRO A 44 0.41 5.98 5.40
CA PRO A 44 0.13 7.23 4.69
C PRO A 44 0.29 7.05 3.18
N GLY A 45 -0.41 7.88 2.40
CA GLY A 45 -0.52 7.74 0.95
C GLY A 45 -1.63 6.79 0.49
N PHE A 46 -2.23 6.03 1.42
CA PHE A 46 -3.55 5.45 1.18
C PHE A 46 -4.64 6.43 1.56
N SER A 47 -5.70 6.44 0.77
CA SER A 47 -6.85 7.32 1.00
C SER A 47 -8.11 6.67 0.46
N ILE A 48 -9.12 6.52 1.32
CA ILE A 48 -10.46 6.12 0.92
C ILE A 48 -11.46 7.12 1.51
N PRO A 49 -12.37 7.71 0.73
CA PRO A 49 -13.41 8.59 1.26
C PRO A 49 -14.20 7.91 2.39
N LEU A 50 -14.21 8.53 3.58
CA LEU A 50 -14.83 7.94 4.77
C LEU A 50 -16.32 7.65 4.54
N LYS A 51 -17.02 8.52 3.82
CA LYS A 51 -18.43 8.34 3.44
C LYS A 51 -18.67 7.04 2.66
N GLY A 52 -17.70 6.63 1.84
CA GLY A 52 -17.78 5.36 1.09
C GLY A 52 -17.58 4.15 2.00
N LEU A 53 -16.70 4.26 3.01
CA LEU A 53 -16.40 3.15 3.92
C LEU A 53 -17.55 2.74 4.83
N VAL A 54 -18.49 3.66 5.13
CA VAL A 54 -19.67 3.35 5.96
C VAL A 54 -20.50 2.20 5.37
N HIS A 55 -20.42 1.99 4.05
CA HIS A 55 -21.11 0.92 3.34
C HIS A 55 -20.19 -0.22 2.85
N GLY A 56 -18.92 -0.18 3.25
CA GLY A 56 -17.86 -1.02 2.70
C GLY A 56 -17.19 -0.40 1.47
N ALA A 57 -15.86 -0.56 1.38
CA ALA A 57 -15.12 -0.13 0.20
C ALA A 57 -15.40 -1.05 -0.99
N ASP A 58 -15.63 -0.46 -2.16
CA ASP A 58 -15.75 -1.20 -3.42
C ASP A 58 -14.41 -1.88 -3.77
N PRO A 59 -14.34 -3.23 -3.79
CA PRO A 59 -13.09 -3.96 -4.04
C PRO A 59 -12.51 -3.75 -5.45
N ASP A 60 -13.36 -3.43 -6.43
CA ASP A 60 -12.96 -3.19 -7.82
C ASP A 60 -12.52 -1.76 -8.05
N LYS A 61 -13.03 -0.82 -7.24
CA LYS A 61 -12.53 0.55 -7.20
C LYS A 61 -11.21 0.66 -6.46
N TYR A 62 -11.10 0.02 -5.29
CA TYR A 62 -9.93 0.10 -4.41
C TYR A 62 -9.11 -1.19 -4.45
N ARG A 63 -8.65 -1.56 -5.65
CA ARG A 63 -8.05 -2.88 -5.95
C ARG A 63 -6.74 -3.10 -5.21
N ILE A 64 -5.97 -2.03 -5.00
CA ILE A 64 -4.68 -2.11 -4.31
C ILE A 64 -4.91 -2.33 -2.83
N PHE A 65 -5.81 -1.55 -2.23
CA PHE A 65 -6.21 -1.70 -0.85
C PHE A 65 -6.79 -3.10 -0.60
N ASN A 66 -7.71 -3.55 -1.45
CA ASN A 66 -8.32 -4.87 -1.35
C ASN A 66 -7.28 -5.99 -1.50
N SER A 67 -6.32 -5.88 -2.43
CA SER A 67 -5.26 -6.88 -2.60
C SER A 67 -4.40 -7.03 -1.33
N LEU A 68 -4.03 -5.90 -0.72
CA LEU A 68 -3.25 -5.90 0.53
C LEU A 68 -4.06 -6.38 1.72
N GLU A 69 -5.34 -6.02 1.82
CA GLU A 69 -6.20 -6.45 2.90
C GLU A 69 -6.48 -7.96 2.82
N SER A 70 -6.82 -8.48 1.64
CA SER A 70 -7.26 -9.87 1.46
C SER A 70 -6.13 -10.89 1.34
N ILE A 71 -5.03 -10.55 0.65
CA ILE A 71 -3.93 -11.48 0.33
C ILE A 71 -2.61 -11.05 1.00
N GLY A 72 -2.47 -9.76 1.30
CA GLY A 72 -1.23 -9.19 1.83
C GLY A 72 -0.27 -8.74 0.74
N ILE A 73 1.00 -8.55 1.13
CA ILE A 73 2.02 -7.99 0.24
C ILE A 73 2.28 -8.85 -0.99
N ARG A 74 2.12 -10.18 -0.89
CA ARG A 74 2.25 -11.09 -2.03
C ARG A 74 1.22 -10.79 -3.11
N GLY A 75 -0.05 -10.63 -2.73
CA GLY A 75 -1.11 -10.30 -3.68
C GLY A 75 -0.83 -8.98 -4.39
N PHE A 76 -0.35 -7.98 -3.66
CA PHE A 76 -0.03 -6.69 -4.25
C PHE A 76 1.16 -6.75 -5.22
N VAL A 77 2.19 -7.53 -4.89
CA VAL A 77 3.32 -7.78 -5.81
C VAL A 77 2.86 -8.50 -7.07
N GLU A 78 2.02 -9.52 -6.96
CA GLU A 78 1.48 -10.25 -8.10
C GLU A 78 0.63 -9.35 -9.00
N LEU A 79 -0.25 -8.55 -8.41
CA LEU A 79 -1.04 -7.53 -9.10
C LEU A 79 -0.14 -6.53 -9.83
N ALA A 80 0.84 -5.96 -9.12
CA ALA A 80 1.78 -4.98 -9.64
C ALA A 80 2.60 -5.52 -10.82
N LYS A 81 3.10 -6.75 -10.71
CA LYS A 81 3.85 -7.42 -11.78
C LYS A 81 2.98 -7.68 -13.00
N LYS A 82 1.78 -8.22 -12.79
CA LYS A 82 0.89 -8.68 -13.86
C LYS A 82 0.27 -7.51 -14.64
N GLU A 83 -0.20 -6.49 -13.95
CA GLU A 83 -0.99 -5.42 -14.56
C GLU A 83 -0.18 -4.16 -14.85
N TYR A 84 0.90 -3.93 -14.11
CA TYR A 84 1.64 -2.68 -14.16
C TYR A 84 3.11 -2.87 -14.53
N GLY A 85 3.57 -4.10 -14.75
CA GLY A 85 4.95 -4.38 -15.15
C GLY A 85 6.00 -4.09 -14.06
N TYR A 86 5.59 -4.02 -12.79
CA TYR A 86 6.51 -3.74 -11.69
C TYR A 86 7.59 -4.81 -11.56
N MET A 87 8.84 -4.41 -11.33
CA MET A 87 9.97 -5.31 -11.11
C MET A 87 10.54 -5.14 -9.70
N PRO A 88 10.28 -6.08 -8.76
CA PRO A 88 10.77 -5.96 -7.40
C PRO A 88 12.30 -6.14 -7.30
N LYS A 89 12.91 -5.45 -6.35
CA LYS A 89 14.30 -5.63 -5.92
C LYS A 89 14.48 -6.99 -5.24
N THR A 90 15.73 -7.42 -5.09
CA THR A 90 16.07 -8.69 -4.44
C THR A 90 15.83 -8.67 -2.93
N GLU A 91 15.86 -7.49 -2.30
CA GLU A 91 15.77 -7.32 -0.85
C GLU A 91 15.11 -5.99 -0.45
N TYR A 92 14.44 -5.99 0.70
CA TYR A 92 13.70 -4.84 1.25
C TYR A 92 13.85 -4.74 2.76
N ALA A 93 13.61 -3.57 3.34
CA ALA A 93 13.55 -3.39 4.80
C ALA A 93 12.25 -3.95 5.44
N GLY A 94 11.67 -5.00 4.84
CA GLY A 94 10.43 -5.64 5.24
C GLY A 94 9.25 -5.35 4.30
N LYS A 95 8.08 -5.94 4.60
CA LYS A 95 6.88 -5.86 3.75
C LYS A 95 6.36 -4.45 3.50
N CYS A 96 6.47 -3.54 4.48
CA CYS A 96 5.99 -2.17 4.35
C CYS A 96 6.90 -1.35 3.42
N ASP A 97 8.21 -1.65 3.41
CA ASP A 97 9.15 -1.03 2.48
C ASP A 97 8.87 -1.46 1.04
N LEU A 98 8.64 -2.76 0.83
CA LEU A 98 8.19 -3.29 -0.46
C LEU A 98 6.84 -2.70 -0.89
N CYS A 99 5.86 -2.62 0.02
CA CYS A 99 4.56 -2.00 -0.25
C CYS A 99 4.72 -0.56 -0.72
N TYR A 100 5.58 0.22 -0.06
CA TYR A 100 5.82 1.61 -0.44
C TYR A 100 6.59 1.74 -1.76
N ASP A 101 7.56 0.85 -2.04
CA ASP A 101 8.27 0.81 -3.32
C ASP A 101 7.31 0.62 -4.49
N ILE A 102 6.36 -0.33 -4.37
CA ILE A 102 5.33 -0.56 -5.40
C ILE A 102 4.44 0.67 -5.55
N ARG A 103 3.97 1.27 -4.45
CA ARG A 103 3.10 2.46 -4.52
C ARG A 103 3.80 3.65 -5.19
N ASN A 104 5.07 3.87 -4.90
CA ASN A 104 5.87 4.89 -5.58
C ASN A 104 6.00 4.61 -7.07
N TYR A 105 6.28 3.36 -7.45
CA TYR A 105 6.34 2.97 -8.86
C TYR A 105 5.01 3.31 -9.60
N LEU A 106 3.87 2.93 -9.01
CA LEU A 106 2.56 3.18 -9.63
C LEU A 106 2.24 4.69 -9.77
N VAL A 107 2.55 5.48 -8.75
CA VAL A 107 2.20 6.92 -8.74
C VAL A 107 3.23 7.77 -9.47
N LEU A 108 4.53 7.57 -9.21
CA LEU A 108 5.59 8.45 -9.71
C LEU A 108 6.16 8.00 -11.05
N GLU A 109 6.39 6.69 -11.24
CA GLU A 109 6.99 6.19 -12.48
C GLU A 109 5.95 6.00 -13.58
N LEU A 110 4.78 5.44 -13.24
CA LEU A 110 3.69 5.24 -14.21
C LEU A 110 2.71 6.43 -14.28
N GLY A 111 2.74 7.35 -13.32
CA GLY A 111 1.86 8.53 -13.32
C GLY A 111 0.38 8.18 -13.18
N LEU A 112 0.04 7.05 -12.54
CA LEU A 112 -1.33 6.57 -12.49
C LEU A 112 -2.17 7.37 -11.48
N ASP A 113 -3.37 7.77 -11.91
CA ASP A 113 -4.39 8.33 -11.04
C ASP A 113 -5.23 7.20 -10.41
N LEU A 114 -4.73 6.64 -9.31
CA LEU A 114 -5.38 5.53 -8.60
C LEU A 114 -6.13 6.04 -7.37
N PRO A 115 -7.42 5.67 -7.19
CA PRO A 115 -8.22 6.16 -6.09
C PRO A 115 -7.72 5.69 -4.72
N ASP A 116 -7.03 4.54 -4.66
CA ASP A 116 -6.40 4.01 -3.45
C ASP A 116 -5.23 4.88 -2.97
N LEU A 117 -4.51 5.51 -3.90
CA LEU A 117 -3.17 6.06 -3.67
C LEU A 117 -3.18 7.59 -3.76
N LYS A 118 -3.65 8.22 -2.69
CA LYS A 118 -3.74 9.68 -2.57
C LYS A 118 -3.29 10.15 -1.17
N PRO A 119 -2.89 11.41 -1.05
CA PRO A 119 -2.65 12.38 -2.13
C PRO A 119 -1.33 12.09 -2.87
N GLU A 120 -1.22 12.49 -4.14
CA GLU A 120 0.01 12.37 -4.93
C GLU A 120 1.20 13.08 -4.26
N GLY A 121 0.92 14.20 -3.59
CA GLY A 121 1.90 14.96 -2.81
C GLY A 121 2.58 14.13 -1.72
N HIS A 122 1.94 13.08 -1.19
CA HIS A 122 2.60 12.16 -0.26
C HIS A 122 3.79 11.45 -0.91
N TYR A 123 3.70 11.12 -2.19
CA TYR A 123 4.73 10.39 -2.93
C TYR A 123 5.77 11.34 -3.52
N MET A 124 5.38 12.56 -3.90
CA MET A 124 6.29 13.54 -4.51
C MET A 124 7.26 14.18 -3.51
N TYR A 125 6.88 14.29 -2.23
CA TYR A 125 7.58 15.17 -1.28
C TYR A 125 8.12 14.46 -0.01
N VAL A 126 7.98 13.14 0.12
CA VAL A 126 8.39 12.35 1.31
C VAL A 126 9.47 11.34 0.95
#